data_AF-A0A3M9X5U6-F1
#
_entry.id   AF-A0A3M9X5U6-F1
#
_cell.length_a   1.000
_cell.length_b   1.000
_cell.length_c   1.000
_cell.angle_alpha   90.00
_cell.angle_beta   90.00
_cell.angle_gamma   90.00
#
_symmetry.space_group_name_H-M   'P 1'
#
loop_
_entity.id
_entity.type
_entity.pdbx_description
1 polymer ?
#
loop_
_entity_poly.entity_id
_entity_poly.type
_entity_poly.pdbx_seq_one_letter_code
_entity_poly.pdbx_strand_id
1 'polypeptide(L)'
;MKCVAAMLMIAGGMLAGTLLPSQAAVLNTMDDVGDAIQACWTPPPDAGNSTVTLSFSFKRDGSLIGPPRPTAAKVAGDDKARKAYIDAAIAAVKNCTPLSLSPALAQGIGGNVFALQLVSPKK
;
A
#
# COMPACT_ATOMS: atom_id res chain seq x y z
N MET A 1 -54.40 1.23 -33.22
CA MET A 1 -53.40 1.31 -32.15
C MET A 1 -52.12 0.69 -32.69
N LYS A 2 -51.14 1.52 -33.06
CA LYS A 2 -49.91 1.11 -33.77
C LYS A 2 -48.75 1.14 -32.77
N CYS A 3 -47.99 0.06 -32.64
CA CYS A 3 -46.56 -0.01 -33.00
C CYS A 3 -45.94 -1.36 -32.63
N VAL A 4 -45.10 -1.84 -33.55
CA VAL A 4 -44.33 -3.09 -33.57
C VAL A 4 -42.90 -2.81 -33.04
N ALA A 5 -42.13 -3.89 -32.79
CA ALA A 5 -40.66 -3.96 -32.71
C ALA A 5 -40.04 -3.79 -31.31
N ALA A 6 -38.98 -4.48 -30.90
CA ALA A 6 -38.17 -5.56 -31.47
C ALA A 6 -37.38 -6.21 -30.33
N MET A 7 -37.07 -7.50 -30.46
CA MET A 7 -36.03 -8.17 -29.69
C MET A 7 -34.67 -7.53 -30.00
N LEU A 8 -33.99 -7.01 -28.98
CA LEU A 8 -32.59 -6.59 -29.05
C LEU A 8 -31.72 -7.60 -28.32
N MET A 9 -31.03 -8.43 -29.10
CA MET A 9 -29.91 -9.25 -28.65
C MET A 9 -28.73 -8.30 -28.37
N ILE A 10 -28.36 -8.13 -27.10
CA ILE A 10 -27.18 -7.34 -26.74
C ILE A 10 -25.97 -8.27 -26.81
N ALA A 11 -25.33 -8.29 -27.97
CA ALA A 11 -23.94 -8.73 -28.11
C ALA A 11 -23.05 -7.60 -27.57
N GLY A 12 -22.68 -7.66 -26.28
CA GLY A 12 -21.82 -6.68 -25.61
C GLY A 12 -20.45 -7.28 -25.32
N GLY A 13 -19.41 -6.76 -26.00
CA GLY A 13 -18.07 -7.34 -26.10
C GLY A 13 -17.29 -7.46 -24.79
N MET A 14 -16.44 -8.48 -24.76
CA MET A 14 -15.45 -8.73 -23.72
C MET A 14 -14.42 -7.60 -23.72
N LEU A 15 -14.49 -6.70 -22.74
CA LEU A 15 -13.45 -5.71 -22.49
C LEU A 15 -12.19 -6.44 -22.03
N ALA A 16 -11.26 -6.66 -22.97
CA ALA A 16 -9.91 -7.05 -22.67
C ALA A 16 -9.21 -5.86 -21.98
N GLY A 17 -9.35 -5.77 -20.66
CA GLY A 17 -8.55 -4.88 -19.84
C GLY A 17 -7.09 -5.31 -19.95
N THR A 18 -6.28 -4.55 -20.67
CA THR A 18 -4.82 -4.68 -20.58
C THR A 18 -4.42 -4.29 -19.17
N LEU A 19 -4.21 -5.29 -18.31
CA LEU A 19 -3.44 -5.12 -17.09
C LEU A 19 -2.00 -4.84 -17.55
N LEU A 20 -1.67 -3.57 -17.77
CA LEU A 20 -0.29 -3.16 -17.85
C LEU A 20 0.34 -3.61 -16.52
N PRO A 21 1.37 -4.48 -16.53
CA PRO A 21 2.10 -4.74 -15.32
C PRO A 21 2.60 -3.38 -14.84
N SER A 22 2.16 -2.96 -13.66
CA SER A 22 2.77 -1.84 -12.98
C SER A 22 4.21 -2.26 -12.72
N GLN A 23 5.09 -1.96 -13.67
CA GLN A 23 6.51 -2.12 -13.53
C GLN A 23 6.91 -1.15 -12.43
N ALA A 24 6.94 -1.67 -11.20
CA ALA A 24 7.32 -0.94 -10.02
C ALA A 24 8.66 -0.26 -10.35
N ALA A 25 8.67 1.07 -10.33
CA ALA A 25 9.86 1.83 -10.65
C ALA A 25 11.00 1.38 -9.73
N VAL A 26 12.21 1.24 -10.29
CA VAL A 26 13.38 0.89 -9.49
C VAL A 26 13.67 2.05 -8.54
N LEU A 27 13.65 1.76 -7.24
CA LEU A 27 13.86 2.71 -6.16
C LEU A 27 15.35 2.92 -5.93
N ASN A 28 15.80 4.18 -5.92
CA ASN A 28 17.21 4.54 -5.84
C ASN A 28 17.58 5.11 -4.47
N THR A 29 16.62 5.66 -3.74
CA THR A 29 16.83 6.31 -2.44
C THR A 29 15.87 5.78 -1.37
N MET A 30 16.14 6.09 -0.11
CA MET A 30 15.21 5.79 0.98
C MET A 30 13.95 6.67 0.94
N ASP A 31 14.02 7.85 0.33
CA ASP A 31 12.85 8.68 0.08
C ASP A 31 11.90 7.98 -0.91
N ASP A 32 12.45 7.41 -2.01
CA ASP A 32 11.66 6.61 -2.96
C ASP A 32 10.96 5.41 -2.28
N VAL A 33 11.64 4.78 -1.31
CA VAL A 33 11.08 3.69 -0.50
C VAL A 33 9.94 4.18 0.38
N GLY A 34 10.13 5.32 1.05
CA GLY A 34 9.09 5.95 1.86
C GLY A 34 7.85 6.28 1.03
N ASP A 35 8.06 6.89 -0.13
CA ASP A 35 6.99 7.28 -1.06
C ASP A 35 6.27 6.06 -1.64
N ALA A 36 7.00 5.00 -2.01
CA ALA A 36 6.40 3.76 -2.49
C ALA A 36 5.48 3.12 -1.43
N ILE A 37 5.93 3.06 -0.17
CA ILE A 37 5.13 2.49 0.92
C ILE A 37 3.93 3.39 1.24
N GLN A 38 4.10 4.71 1.20
CA GLN A 38 2.99 5.66 1.36
C GLN A 38 1.97 5.55 0.21
N ALA A 39 2.41 5.29 -1.01
CA ALA A 39 1.50 5.05 -2.14
C ALA A 39 0.69 3.74 -1.98
N CYS A 40 1.27 2.73 -1.32
CA CYS A 40 0.57 1.50 -0.94
C CYS A 40 -0.38 1.67 0.26
N TRP A 41 -0.30 2.79 0.99
CA TRP A 41 -1.06 3.00 2.21
C TRP A 41 -2.50 3.42 1.91
N THR A 42 -3.46 2.58 2.33
CA THR A 42 -4.89 2.92 2.32
C THR A 42 -5.42 2.89 3.76
N PRO A 43 -5.66 4.05 4.39
CA PRO A 43 -6.19 4.10 5.74
C PRO A 43 -7.64 3.59 5.78
N PRO A 44 -8.09 3.00 6.90
CA PRO A 44 -9.50 2.72 7.14
C PRO A 44 -10.38 3.96 6.97
N PRO A 45 -11.66 3.81 6.60
CA PRO A 45 -12.60 4.92 6.57
C PRO A 45 -12.68 5.57 7.95
N ASP A 46 -12.89 6.89 7.96
CA ASP A 46 -13.05 7.69 9.18
C ASP A 46 -11.88 7.63 10.17
N ALA A 47 -10.69 7.31 9.68
CA ALA A 47 -9.46 7.37 10.47
C ALA A 47 -9.14 8.78 11.01
N GLY A 48 -9.78 9.85 10.53
CA GLY A 48 -9.52 11.21 11.00
C GLY A 48 -8.05 11.61 10.87
N ASN A 49 -7.54 12.40 11.81
CA ASN A 49 -6.12 12.79 11.86
C ASN A 49 -5.26 11.73 12.58
N SER A 50 -5.30 10.48 12.10
CA SER A 50 -4.56 9.35 12.69
C SER A 50 -3.16 9.18 12.12
N THR A 51 -2.25 8.66 12.95
CA THR A 51 -0.86 8.35 12.60
C THR A 51 -0.40 7.06 13.26
N VAL A 52 0.47 6.31 12.57
CA VAL A 52 1.16 5.13 13.11
C VAL A 52 2.59 5.10 12.57
N THR A 53 3.56 4.87 13.45
CA THR A 53 4.95 4.62 13.08
C THR A 53 5.22 3.14 13.14
N LEU A 54 5.71 2.56 12.05
CA LEU A 54 6.13 1.17 11.98
C LEU A 54 7.65 1.09 11.88
N SER A 55 8.25 0.11 12.56
CA SER A 55 9.62 -0.32 12.32
C SER A 55 9.69 -1.65 11.58
N PHE A 56 10.60 -1.74 10.63
CA PHE A 56 10.79 -2.94 9.79
C PHE A 56 12.19 -2.93 9.13
N SER A 57 12.56 -4.06 8.57
CA SER A 57 13.84 -4.25 7.88
C SER A 57 13.62 -4.96 6.56
N PHE A 58 14.50 -4.71 5.59
CA PHE A 58 14.48 -5.37 4.29
C PHE A 58 15.70 -6.26 4.11
N LYS A 59 15.53 -7.32 3.31
CA LYS A 59 16.64 -8.01 2.66
C LYS A 59 17.09 -7.20 1.43
N ARG A 60 18.22 -7.59 0.85
CA ARG A 60 18.73 -6.98 -0.39
C ARG A 60 17.81 -7.20 -1.61
N ASP A 61 16.94 -8.20 -1.56
CA ASP A 61 15.93 -8.47 -2.61
C ASP A 61 14.65 -7.64 -2.45
N GLY A 62 14.60 -6.71 -1.49
CA GLY A 62 13.44 -5.86 -1.23
C GLY A 62 12.30 -6.53 -0.46
N SER A 63 12.43 -7.82 -0.09
CA SER A 63 11.49 -8.49 0.81
C SER A 63 11.73 -8.13 2.28
N LEU A 64 10.71 -8.29 3.12
CA LEU A 64 10.80 -7.99 4.55
C LEU A 64 11.62 -9.03 5.32
N ILE A 65 12.32 -8.53 6.35
CA ILE A 65 12.88 -9.34 7.42
C ILE A 65 11.92 -9.27 8.60
N GLY A 66 11.09 -10.31 8.74
CA GLY A 66 10.07 -10.38 9.79
C GLY A 66 8.87 -9.43 9.57
N PRO A 67 7.90 -9.43 10.49
CA PRO A 67 6.72 -8.59 10.39
C PRO A 67 7.03 -7.13 10.80
N PRO A 68 6.46 -6.12 10.13
CA PRO A 68 6.49 -4.74 10.59
C PRO A 68 5.89 -4.60 11.98
N ARG A 69 6.50 -3.76 12.83
CA ARG A 69 6.11 -3.58 14.23
C ARG A 69 5.70 -2.13 14.50
N PRO A 70 4.55 -1.88 15.16
CA PRO A 70 4.20 -0.52 15.57
C PRO A 70 5.10 -0.07 16.72
N THR A 71 5.68 1.13 16.59
CA THR A 71 6.50 1.77 17.63
C THR A 71 5.80 2.97 18.26
N ALA A 72 4.90 3.62 17.53
CA ALA A 72 4.04 4.70 18.01
C ALA A 72 2.71 4.70 17.25
N ALA A 73 1.62 5.08 17.91
CA ALA A 73 0.32 5.23 17.27
C ALA A 73 -0.50 6.30 17.99
N LYS A 74 -1.06 7.23 17.21
CA LYS A 74 -2.08 8.19 17.65
C LYS A 74 -3.26 8.03 16.71
N VAL A 75 -4.30 7.31 17.16
CA VAL A 75 -5.44 6.97 16.32
C VAL A 75 -6.71 7.54 16.95
N ALA A 76 -7.58 8.13 16.13
CA ALA A 76 -8.90 8.57 16.57
C ALA A 76 -9.82 7.35 16.78
N GLY A 77 -10.75 7.45 17.74
CA GLY A 77 -11.72 6.40 18.03
C GLY A 77 -11.34 5.48 19.19
N ASP A 78 -11.96 4.32 19.24
CA ASP A 78 -11.80 3.31 20.30
C ASP A 78 -10.64 2.33 20.03
N ASP A 79 -10.43 1.37 20.94
CA ASP A 79 -9.37 0.36 20.78
C ASP A 79 -9.55 -0.51 19.52
N LYS A 80 -10.79 -0.71 19.07
CA LYS A 80 -11.09 -1.45 17.84
C LYS A 80 -10.63 -0.64 16.61
N ALA A 81 -10.93 0.66 16.57
CA ALA A 81 -10.47 1.56 15.53
C ALA A 81 -8.93 1.65 15.52
N ARG A 82 -8.31 1.78 16.70
CA ARG A 82 -6.86 1.76 16.87
C ARG A 82 -6.23 0.48 16.32
N LYS A 83 -6.79 -0.69 16.67
CA LYS A 83 -6.30 -1.97 16.16
C LYS A 83 -6.45 -2.08 14.64
N ALA A 84 -7.61 -1.72 14.09
CA ALA A 84 -7.86 -1.76 12.65
C ALA A 84 -6.89 -0.87 11.87
N TYR A 85 -6.59 0.33 12.40
CA TYR A 85 -5.62 1.26 11.80
C TYR A 85 -4.20 0.68 11.75
N ILE A 86 -3.73 0.11 12.87
CA ILE A 86 -2.41 -0.52 12.95
C ILE A 86 -2.33 -1.75 12.05
N ASP A 87 -3.35 -2.61 12.06
CA ASP A 87 -3.38 -3.82 11.24
C ASP A 87 -3.38 -3.48 9.75
N ALA A 88 -4.12 -2.45 9.34
CA ALA A 88 -4.10 -1.93 7.97
C ALA A 88 -2.71 -1.44 7.59
N ALA A 89 -2.03 -0.70 8.47
CA ALA A 89 -0.69 -0.16 8.20
C ALA A 89 0.34 -1.28 8.04
N ILE A 90 0.28 -2.29 8.88
CA ILE A 90 1.13 -3.49 8.77
C ILE A 90 0.83 -4.21 7.45
N ALA A 91 -0.44 -4.35 7.08
CA ALA A 91 -0.84 -4.98 5.83
C ALA A 91 -0.34 -4.20 4.60
N ALA A 92 -0.39 -2.87 4.63
CA ALA A 92 0.11 -2.03 3.55
C ALA A 92 1.61 -2.27 3.30
N VAL A 93 2.45 -2.23 4.35
CA VAL A 93 3.88 -2.52 4.20
C VAL A 93 4.12 -3.94 3.68
N LYS A 94 3.41 -4.94 4.20
CA LYS A 94 3.56 -6.33 3.75
C LYS A 94 3.18 -6.49 2.27
N ASN A 95 2.06 -5.93 1.85
CA ASN A 95 1.53 -6.06 0.50
C ASN A 95 2.31 -5.22 -0.53
N CYS A 96 3.00 -4.17 -0.07
CA CYS A 96 3.87 -3.35 -0.92
C CYS A 96 5.21 -4.03 -1.24
N THR A 97 5.51 -5.17 -0.61
CA THR A 97 6.79 -5.86 -0.74
C THR A 97 6.65 -7.17 -1.54
N PRO A 98 7.69 -7.60 -2.29
CA PRO A 98 9.04 -7.04 -2.34
C PRO A 98 9.15 -5.74 -3.15
N LEU A 99 9.99 -4.81 -2.68
CA LEU A 99 10.30 -3.56 -3.40
C LEU A 99 11.36 -3.79 -4.47
N SER A 100 11.25 -3.10 -5.61
CA SER A 100 12.26 -3.13 -6.67
C SER A 100 13.37 -2.14 -6.35
N LEU A 101 14.45 -2.58 -5.71
CA LEU A 101 15.56 -1.72 -5.28
C LEU A 101 16.68 -1.67 -6.33
N SER A 102 17.31 -0.51 -6.48
CA SER A 102 18.55 -0.42 -7.25
C SER A 102 19.67 -1.22 -6.57
N PRO A 103 20.67 -1.74 -7.32
CA PRO A 103 21.78 -2.48 -6.72
C PRO A 103 22.54 -1.68 -5.65
N ALA A 104 22.71 -0.38 -5.87
CA ALA A 104 23.38 0.52 -4.93
C ALA A 104 22.58 0.65 -3.63
N LEU A 105 21.26 0.86 -3.71
CA LEU A 105 20.40 0.94 -2.53
C LEU A 105 20.33 -0.41 -1.81
N ALA A 106 20.14 -1.51 -2.53
CA ALA A 106 20.08 -2.86 -1.97
C ALA A 106 21.31 -3.23 -1.13
N GLN A 107 22.50 -2.78 -1.53
CA GLN A 107 23.73 -3.00 -0.76
C GLN A 107 23.70 -2.28 0.60
N GLY A 108 23.16 -1.06 0.64
CA GLY A 108 23.13 -0.22 1.83
C GLY A 108 22.01 -0.55 2.82
N ILE A 109 20.87 -1.08 2.36
CA ILE A 109 19.69 -1.21 3.23
C ILE A 109 19.54 -2.57 3.92
N GLY A 110 20.13 -3.64 3.36
CA GLY A 110 19.91 -5.00 3.82
C GLY A 110 20.24 -5.21 5.30
N GLY A 111 19.25 -5.59 6.12
CA GLY A 111 19.41 -5.84 7.54
C GLY A 111 19.29 -4.62 8.46
N ASN A 112 19.15 -3.40 7.92
CA ASN A 112 18.95 -2.21 8.74
C ASN A 112 17.48 -2.08 9.20
N VAL A 113 17.27 -1.49 10.37
CA VAL A 113 15.93 -1.18 10.88
C VAL A 113 15.57 0.24 10.45
N PHE A 114 14.43 0.35 9.77
CA PHE A 114 13.85 1.61 9.33
C PHE A 114 12.59 1.90 10.13
N ALA A 115 12.26 3.18 10.28
CA ALA A 115 11.00 3.64 10.85
C ALA A 115 10.28 4.53 9.85
N LEU A 116 9.01 4.25 9.57
CA LEU A 116 8.17 5.06 8.70
C LEU A 116 6.87 5.40 9.40
N GLN A 117 6.48 6.68 9.35
CA GLN A 117 5.19 7.13 9.83
C GLN A 117 4.17 7.16 8.69
N LEU A 118 3.08 6.43 8.86
CA LEU A 118 1.91 6.46 7.99
C LEU A 118 0.84 7.37 8.60
N VAL A 119 0.41 8.35 7.81
CA VAL A 119 -0.58 9.35 8.20
C VAL A 119 -1.86 9.14 7.40
N SER A 120 -3.01 9.41 8.01
CA SER A 120 -4.25 9.51 7.26
C SER A 120 -4.27 10.82 6.45
N PRO A 121 -4.75 10.83 5.20
CA PRO A 121 -5.00 12.06 4.46
C PRO A 121 -5.91 12.97 5.28
N LYS A 122 -5.60 14.28 5.29
CA LYS A 122 -6.51 15.28 5.85
C LYS A 122 -7.74 15.33 4.94
N LYS A 123 -8.94 15.13 5.50
CA LYS A 123 -10.20 15.45 4.82
C LYS A 123 -10.34 16.96 4.67
#